data_AF-A0A660QNN3-F1
#
_entry.id   AF-A0A660QNN3-F1
#
_cell.length_a   1.000
_cell.length_b   1.000
_cell.length_c   1.000
_cell.angle_alpha   90.00
_cell.angle_beta   90.00
_cell.angle_gamma   90.00
#
_symmetry.space_group_name_H-M   'P 1'
#
loop_
_entity.id
_entity.type
_entity.pdbx_description
1 polymer ?
#
loop_
_entity_poly.entity_id
_entity_poly.type
_entity_poly.pdbx_seq_one_letter_code
_entity_poly.pdbx_strand_id
1 'polypeptide(L)' 'MEIFMIVVVVGVIYLIFEKKVWGKLLALSSLSLKVSLLIALVSFSKSLDYLNDVALMYFLVSGSGIVLLAYFLSGRREE' A
#
# COMPACT_ATOMS: atom_id res chain seq x y z
N MET A 1 5.58 -2.67 -17.44
CA MET A 1 5.68 -1.50 -16.54
C MET A 1 4.41 -0.64 -16.61
N GLU A 2 3.95 -0.31 -17.82
CA GLU A 2 2.75 0.51 -18.06
C GLU A 2 1.48 -0.04 -17.40
N ILE A 3 1.20 -1.35 -17.52
CA ILE A 3 0.04 -2.00 -16.88
C ILE A 3 0.08 -1.84 -15.35
N PHE A 4 1.27 -1.95 -14.75
CA PHE A 4 1.44 -1.80 -13.30
C PHE A 4 1.18 -0.36 -12.85
N MET A 5 1.64 0.60 -13.65
CA MET A 5 1.39 2.03 -13.41
C MET A 5 -0.10 2.36 -13.48
N ILE A 6 -0.82 1.81 -14.47
CA ILE A 6 -2.28 1.94 -14.58
C ILE A 6 -2.96 1.38 -13.33
N VAL A 7 -2.55 0.20 -12.87
CA VAL A 7 -3.13 -0.42 -11.66
C VAL A 7 -2.89 0.42 -10.40
N VAL A 8 -1.72 1.06 -10.27
CA VAL A 8 -1.43 1.98 -9.16
C VAL A 8 -2.29 3.24 -9.27
N VAL A 9 -2.38 3.85 -10.46
CA VAL A 9 -3.20 5.05 -10.70
C VAL A 9 -4.68 4.79 -10.42
N VAL A 10 -5.22 3.67 -10.89
CA VAL A 10 -6.59 3.25 -10.60
C VAL A 10 -6.79 3.05 -9.10
N GLY A 11 -5.80 2.47 -8.40
CA GLY A 11 -5.83 2.32 -6.94
C GLY A 11 -5.87 3.66 -6.20
N VAL A 12 -5.09 4.65 -6.65
CA VAL A 12 -5.09 6.00 -6.09
C VAL A 12 -6.44 6.70 -6.33
N ILE A 13 -6.98 6.60 -7.55
CA ILE A 13 -8.30 7.13 -7.89
C ILE A 13 -9.36 6.49 -6.98
N TYR A 14 -9.37 5.17 -6.85
CA TYR A 14 -10.30 4.47 -5.98
C TYR A 14 -10.21 4.96 -4.52
N LEU A 15 -8.99 5.16 -4.00
CA LEU A 15 -8.78 5.70 -2.65
C LEU A 15 -9.36 7.11 -2.47
N ILE A 16 -9.27 7.98 -3.48
CA ILE A 16 -9.81 9.35 -3.44
C ILE A 16 -11.35 9.34 -3.48
N PHE A 17 -11.94 8.48 -4.31
CA PHE A 17 -13.39 8.44 -4.52
C PHE A 17 -14.16 7.60 -3.49
N GLU A 18 -13.49 6.69 -2.78
CA GLU A 18 -14.12 5.86 -1.76
C GLU A 18 -14.61 6.73 -0.59
N LYS A 19 -15.88 6.60 -0.22
CA LYS A 19 -16.48 7.43 0.84
C LYS A 19 -16.36 6.79 2.20
N LYS A 20 -16.33 5.45 2.27
CA LYS A 20 -16.26 4.70 3.52
C LYS A 20 -14.81 4.67 4.03
N VAL A 21 -14.59 5.05 5.28
CA VAL A 21 -13.24 5.08 5.88
C VAL A 21 -12.59 3.69 5.86
N TRP A 22 -13.35 2.64 6.15
CA TRP A 22 -12.89 1.26 6.01
C TRP A 22 -12.52 0.90 4.57
N GLY A 23 -13.25 1.40 3.58
CA GLY A 23 -12.92 1.21 2.16
C GLY A 23 -11.62 1.92 1.78
N LYS A 24 -11.39 3.14 2.28
CA LYS A 24 -10.12 3.87 2.11
C LYS A 24 -8.94 3.11 2.71
N LEU A 25 -9.12 2.50 3.88
CA LEU A 25 -8.09 1.69 4.52
C LEU A 25 -7.74 0.45 3.69
N LEU A 26 -8.76 -0.20 3.13
CA LEU A 26 -8.60 -1.36 2.24
C LEU A 26 -7.93 -0.98 0.91
N ALA A 27 -8.29 0.17 0.36
CA ALA A 27 -7.62 0.74 -0.81
C ALA A 27 -6.15 1.05 -0.52
N LEU A 28 -5.86 1.66 0.64
CA LEU A 28 -4.51 2.01 1.07
C LEU A 28 -3.65 0.75 1.24
N SER A 29 -4.18 -0.29 1.90
CA SER A 29 -3.44 -1.54 2.09
C SER A 29 -3.09 -2.24 0.79
N SER A 30 -4.06 -2.31 -0.13
CA SER A 30 -3.84 -2.85 -1.48
C SER A 30 -2.80 -2.04 -2.26
N LEU A 31 -2.86 -0.69 -2.18
CA LEU A 31 -1.90 0.20 -2.84
C LEU A 31 -0.48 0.01 -2.29
N SER A 32 -0.31 0.02 -0.97
CA SER A 32 0.99 -0.17 -0.32
C SER A 32 1.63 -1.50 -0.71
N LEU A 33 0.85 -2.59 -0.76
CA LEU A 33 1.37 -3.89 -1.16
C LEU A 33 1.84 -3.89 -2.63
N LYS A 34 1.09 -3.25 -3.53
CA LYS A 34 1.49 -3.09 -4.95
C LYS A 34 2.76 -2.26 -5.10
N VAL A 35 2.91 -1.18 -4.33
CA VAL A 35 4.12 -0.34 -4.36
C VAL A 35 5.33 -1.12 -3.86
N SER A 36 5.20 -1.85 -2.74
CA SER A 36 6.26 -2.73 -2.24
C SER A 36 6.70 -3.76 -3.28
N LEU A 37 5.74 -4.41 -3.95
CA LEU A 37 6.02 -5.40 -4.98
C LEU A 37 6.71 -4.77 -6.19
N LEU A 38 6.32 -3.55 -6.56
CA LEU A 38 6.93 -2.81 -7.66
C LEU A 38 8.39 -2.46 -7.35
N ILE A 39 8.71 -2.03 -6.12
CA ILE A 39 10.09 -1.78 -5.70
C ILE A 39 10.92 -3.07 -5.79
N ALA A 40 10.40 -4.19 -5.30
CA ALA A 40 11.07 -5.50 -5.39
C ALA A 40 11.28 -5.97 -6.84
N LEU A 41 10.30 -5.79 -7.71
CA LEU A 41 10.43 -6.13 -9.14
C LEU A 41 11.47 -5.25 -9.86
N VAL A 42 11.53 -3.96 -9.52
CA VAL A 42 12.58 -3.05 -10.04
C VAL A 42 13.95 -3.46 -9.52
N SER A 43 14.05 -3.81 -8.23
CA SER A 43 15.26 -4.36 -7.60
C SER A 43 15.78 -5.56 -8.39
N PHE A 44 14.89 -6.52 -8.68
CA PHE A 44 15.22 -7.73 -9.42
C PHE A 44 15.61 -7.43 -10.88
N SER A 45 14.86 -6.56 -11.56
CA SER A 45 15.12 -6.24 -12.97
C SER A 45 16.41 -5.43 -13.20
N LYS A 46 16.86 -4.68 -12.20
CA LYS A 46 18.04 -3.79 -12.31
C LYS A 46 19.25 -4.31 -11.52
N SER A 47 19.12 -5.46 -10.85
CA SER A 47 20.15 -6.03 -9.96
C SER A 47 20.64 -5.04 -8.89
N LEU A 48 19.70 -4.31 -8.29
CA LEU A 48 19.98 -3.28 -7.28
C LEU A 48 19.57 -3.79 -5.90
N ASP A 49 20.42 -4.57 -5.24
CA ASP A 49 20.07 -5.27 -3.99
C ASP A 49 19.53 -4.35 -2.87
N TYR A 50 20.02 -3.11 -2.80
CA TYR A 50 19.54 -2.13 -1.82
C TYR A 50 18.04 -1.79 -1.96
N LEU A 51 17.44 -1.96 -3.15
CA LEU A 51 16.02 -1.71 -3.36
C LEU A 51 15.15 -2.80 -2.72
N ASN A 52 15.66 -4.02 -2.56
CA ASN A 52 14.93 -5.06 -1.82
C ASN A 52 14.82 -4.72 -0.33
N ASP A 53 15.88 -4.18 0.28
CA ASP A 53 15.84 -3.70 1.66
C ASP A 53 14.81 -2.57 1.81
N VAL A 54 14.76 -1.64 0.86
CA VAL A 54 13.76 -0.58 0.82
C VAL A 54 12.34 -1.15 0.66
N ALA A 55 12.14 -2.16 -0.20
CA ALA A 55 10.85 -2.81 -0.38
C ALA A 55 10.36 -3.46 0.92
N LEU A 56 11.24 -4.19 1.62
CA LEU A 56 10.93 -4.82 2.90
C LEU A 56 10.59 -3.79 3.97
N MET A 57 11.40 -2.74 4.10
CA MET A 57 11.14 -1.67 5.07
C MET A 57 9.83 -0.94 4.78
N TYR A 58 9.56 -0.63 3.50
CA TYR A 58 8.30 -0.04 3.08
C TYR A 58 7.10 -0.93 3.42
N PHE A 59 7.21 -2.24 3.19
CA PHE A 59 6.15 -3.20 3.54
C PHE A 59 5.87 -3.22 5.05
N LEU A 60 6.90 -3.29 5.89
CA LEU A 60 6.75 -3.33 7.34
C LEU A 60 6.16 -2.04 7.90
N VAL A 61 6.66 -0.88 7.45
CA VAL A 61 6.19 0.43 7.91
C VAL A 61 4.76 0.69 7.43
N SER A 62 4.44 0.39 6.16
CA SER A 62 3.08 0.55 5.66
C SER A 62 2.10 -0.41 6.33
N GLY A 63 2.46 -1.68 6.48
CA GLY A 63 1.66 -2.70 7.17
C GLY A 63 1.35 -2.32 8.62
N SER A 64 2.36 -1.90 9.39
CA SER A 64 2.16 -1.44 10.77
C SER A 64 1.28 -0.19 10.84
N GLY A 65 1.47 0.78 9.95
CA GLY A 65 0.62 1.96 9.85
C GLY A 65 -0.85 1.61 9.55
N ILE A 66 -1.10 0.66 8.65
CA ILE A 66 -2.45 0.18 8.31
C ILE A 66 -3.09 -0.52 9.53
N VAL A 67 -2.36 -1.36 10.24
CA VAL A 67 -2.84 -2.04 11.45
C VAL A 67 -3.21 -1.02 12.54
N LEU A 68 -2.36 -0.01 12.74
CA LEU A 68 -2.59 1.05 13.72
C LEU A 68 -3.84 1.87 13.36
N LEU A 69 -4.01 2.23 12.09
CA LEU A 69 -5.23 2.90 11.61
C LEU A 69 -6.47 2.01 11.79
N ALA A 70 -6.37 0.71 11.49
CA ALA A 70 -7.46 -0.24 11.71
C ALA A 70 -7.90 -0.28 13.18
N TYR A 71 -6.93 -0.32 14.11
CA TYR A 71 -7.17 -0.35 15.54
C TYR A 71 -7.93 0.91 16.03
N PHE A 72 -7.53 2.09 15.58
CA PHE A 72 -8.25 3.33 15.92
C PHE A 72 -9.66 3.38 15.31
N LEU A 73 -9.84 2.83 14.11
CA LEU A 73 -11.14 2.77 13.46
C LEU A 73 -12.09 1.75 14.10
N SER A 74 -11.57 0.64 14.63
CA SER A 74 -12.38 -0.32 15.38
C SER A 74 -12.85 0.26 16.71
N GLY A 75 -12.04 1.07 17.40
CA GLY A 75 -12.42 1.72 18.65
C GLY A 75 -13.54 2.77 18.51
N ARG A 76 -13.72 3.36 17.31
CA ARG A 76 -14.81 4.29 17.01
C ARG A 76 -16.17 3.63 16.74
N ARG A 77 -16.25 2.30 16.71
CA ARG A 77 -17.49 1.57 16.42
C ARG A 77 -18.29 1.25 17.69
N GLU A 78 -17.74 1.55 18.86
CA GLU A 78 -18.34 1.28 20.18
C GLU A 78 -18.92 2.55 20.86
N GLU A 79 -18.94 3.70 20.17
CA GLU A 79 -19.70 4.91 20.55
C GLU A 79 -20.82 5.18 19.54
#